data_AF-A0A2V2NAC5-F1
#
_entry.id   AF-A0A2V2NAC5-F1
#
_cell.length_a   1.000
_cell.length_b   1.000
_cell.length_c   1.000
_cell.angle_alpha   90.00
_cell.angle_beta   90.00
_cell.angle_gamma   90.00
#
_symmetry.space_group_name_H-M   'P 1'
#
loop_
_entity.id
_entity.type
_entity.pdbx_description
1 polymer ?
#
loop_
_entity_poly.entity_id
_entity_poly.type
_entity_poly.pdbx_seq_one_letter_code
_entity_poly.pdbx_strand_id
1 'polypeptide(L)'
;MSNTTYPHKYLYGWTGIVALSTFIAGLLSILEGAGIAFGLSILPDIPGGCILVLLSLIFGTAVLKGRSDRPGWISFSYVASLLLLAFAGCSILVEGGNLLTAIMEGEEEVNLISILSPAFIWAGIIAIPLYIGVSKLMYKCSYRSDCCE
;
A
#
# COMPACT_ATOMS: atom_id res chain seq x y z
N MET A 1 -8.33 32.73 17.04
CA MET A 1 -7.56 31.68 16.34
C MET A 1 -7.67 30.41 17.17
N SER A 2 -8.67 29.57 16.90
CA SER A 2 -8.75 28.25 17.51
C SER A 2 -7.63 27.39 16.92
N ASN A 3 -6.75 26.91 17.80
CA ASN A 3 -5.71 25.97 17.45
C ASN A 3 -6.40 24.60 17.30
N THR A 4 -7.08 24.37 16.17
CA THR A 4 -7.66 23.06 15.86
C THR A 4 -6.51 22.15 15.44
N THR A 5 -5.90 21.52 16.44
CA THR A 5 -4.98 20.40 16.21
C THR A 5 -5.81 19.28 15.60
N TYR A 6 -5.91 19.25 14.27
CA TYR A 6 -6.66 18.23 13.56
C TYR A 6 -6.22 16.85 14.06
N PRO A 7 -7.14 16.03 14.60
CA PRO A 7 -6.83 14.66 14.98
C PRO A 7 -6.43 13.81 13.76
N HIS A 8 -6.36 14.38 12.55
CA HIS A 8 -6.07 13.68 11.29
C HIS A 8 -4.69 14.01 10.70
N LYS A 9 -3.89 14.89 11.34
CA LYS A 9 -2.52 15.18 10.86
C LYS A 9 -1.65 13.92 10.78
N TYR A 10 -1.85 12.99 11.72
CA TYR A 10 -1.14 11.71 11.72
C TYR A 10 -1.52 10.86 10.51
N LEU A 11 -2.81 10.75 10.16
CA LEU A 11 -3.29 10.00 8.99
C LEU A 11 -2.80 10.62 7.70
N TYR A 12 -2.84 11.94 7.59
CA TYR A 12 -2.35 12.65 6.42
C TYR A 12 -0.84 12.44 6.22
N GLY A 13 -0.05 12.55 7.29
CA GLY A 13 1.38 12.19 7.25
C GLY A 13 1.61 10.72 6.89
N TRP A 14 0.81 9.83 7.44
CA TRP A 14 0.86 8.39 7.15
C TRP A 14 0.52 8.08 5.68
N THR A 15 -0.39 8.85 5.08
CA THR A 15 -0.70 8.78 3.64
C THR A 15 0.56 9.03 2.80
N GLY A 16 1.37 10.01 3.20
CA GLY A 16 2.65 10.31 2.55
C GLY A 16 3.71 9.23 2.77
N ILE A 17 3.76 8.63 3.97
CA ILE A 17 4.67 7.51 4.26
C ILE A 17 4.32 6.31 3.38
N VAL A 18 3.03 5.94 3.30
CA VAL A 18 2.55 4.88 2.42
C VAL A 18 2.88 5.20 0.95
N ALA A 19 2.65 6.44 0.50
CA ALA A 19 3.01 6.83 -0.87
C ALA A 19 4.50 6.58 -1.18
N LEU A 20 5.39 7.05 -0.30
CA LEU A 20 6.83 6.91 -0.48
C LEU A 20 7.28 5.45 -0.41
N SER A 21 6.80 4.68 0.58
CA SER A 21 7.19 3.27 0.72
C SER A 21 6.72 2.45 -0.47
N THR A 22 5.49 2.68 -0.96
CA THR A 22 4.93 1.99 -2.13
C THR A 22 5.69 2.37 -3.41
N PHE A 23 6.13 3.63 -3.55
CA PHE A 23 6.94 4.05 -4.69
C PHE A 23 8.33 3.40 -4.70
N ILE A 24 9.03 3.40 -3.55
CA ILE A 24 10.34 2.78 -3.42
C ILE A 24 10.24 1.27 -3.68
N ALA A 25 9.26 0.61 -3.08
CA ALA A 25 8.95 -0.80 -3.31
C ALA A 25 8.76 -1.10 -4.81
N GLY A 26 7.90 -0.32 -5.49
CA GLY A 26 7.63 -0.51 -6.92
C GLY A 26 8.87 -0.29 -7.80
N LEU A 27 9.67 0.74 -7.49
CA LEU A 27 10.93 0.99 -8.20
C LEU A 27 11.93 -0.15 -8.03
N LEU A 28 12.10 -0.65 -6.80
CA LEU A 28 13.03 -1.77 -6.54
C LEU A 28 12.60 -3.03 -7.30
N SER A 29 11.31 -3.37 -7.29
CA SER A 29 10.79 -4.52 -8.06
C SER A 29 11.02 -4.39 -9.57
N ILE A 30 10.89 -3.18 -10.13
CA ILE A 30 11.19 -2.93 -11.55
C ILE A 30 12.69 -3.06 -11.83
N LEU A 31 13.54 -2.45 -11.00
CA LEU A 31 14.99 -2.43 -11.24
C LEU A 31 15.61 -3.82 -11.10
N GLU A 32 15.15 -4.62 -10.14
CA GLU A 32 15.58 -6.01 -10.01
C GLU A 32 15.07 -6.87 -11.18
N GLY A 33 13.83 -6.67 -11.63
CA GLY A 33 13.33 -7.29 -12.86
C GLY A 33 14.12 -6.91 -14.11
N ALA A 34 14.74 -5.72 -14.13
CA ALA A 34 15.64 -5.27 -15.18
C ALA A 34 17.08 -5.79 -15.04
N GLY A 35 17.38 -6.61 -14.03
CA GLY A 35 18.70 -7.22 -13.81
C GLY A 35 19.67 -6.36 -13.01
N ILE A 36 19.21 -5.27 -12.38
CA ILE A 36 20.03 -4.46 -11.48
C ILE A 36 19.90 -5.06 -10.07
N ALA A 37 20.90 -5.84 -9.65
CA ALA A 37 20.90 -6.49 -8.35
C ALA A 37 21.24 -5.51 -7.22
N PHE A 38 20.31 -5.30 -6.29
CA PHE A 38 20.52 -4.47 -5.08
C PHE A 38 20.95 -5.27 -3.85
N GLY A 39 21.07 -6.61 -3.97
CA GLY A 39 21.38 -7.49 -2.83
C GLY A 39 20.25 -7.58 -1.81
N LEU A 40 19.07 -7.06 -2.14
CA LEU A 40 17.83 -7.25 -1.40
C LEU A 40 17.12 -8.46 -2.01
N SER A 41 16.60 -9.36 -1.18
CA SER A 41 15.82 -10.53 -1.64
C SER A 41 14.40 -10.10 -2.04
N ILE A 42 14.28 -9.18 -2.99
CA ILE A 42 13.00 -8.80 -3.58
C ILE A 42 12.78 -9.70 -4.80
N LEU A 43 11.54 -10.12 -5.01
CA LEU A 43 11.21 -10.94 -6.18
C LEU A 43 11.17 -10.02 -7.42
N PRO A 44 11.85 -10.37 -8.52
CA PRO A 44 11.81 -9.59 -9.76
C PRO A 44 10.40 -9.66 -10.37
N ASP A 45 9.62 -8.59 -10.19
CA ASP A 45 8.25 -8.46 -10.71
C ASP A 45 8.04 -7.07 -11.32
N ILE A 46 8.36 -6.95 -12.62
CA ILE A 46 8.18 -5.72 -13.39
C ILE A 46 6.70 -5.28 -13.45
N PRO A 47 5.72 -6.14 -13.81
CA PRO A 47 4.33 -5.72 -13.85
C PRO A 47 3.80 -5.33 -12.47
N GLY A 48 4.15 -6.08 -11.41
CA GLY A 48 3.80 -5.73 -10.05
C GLY A 48 4.43 -4.40 -9.59
N GLY A 49 5.70 -4.19 -9.89
CA GLY A 49 6.39 -2.93 -9.60
C GLY A 49 5.73 -1.72 -10.28
N CYS A 50 5.29 -1.87 -11.53
CA CYS A 50 4.52 -0.84 -12.23
C CYS A 50 3.19 -0.51 -11.51
N ILE A 51 2.47 -1.52 -11.03
CA ILE A 51 1.22 -1.34 -10.28
C ILE A 51 1.49 -0.59 -8.96
N LEU A 52 2.56 -0.95 -8.23
CA LEU A 52 2.96 -0.25 -7.01
C LEU A 52 3.28 1.23 -7.25
N VAL A 53 3.98 1.55 -8.35
CA VAL A 53 4.24 2.95 -8.75
C VAL A 53 2.94 3.67 -9.08
N LEU A 54 1.99 3.04 -9.78
CA LEU A 54 0.69 3.66 -10.05
C LEU A 54 -0.11 3.91 -8.77
N LEU A 55 -0.13 2.95 -7.83
CA LEU A 55 -0.76 3.11 -6.53
C LEU A 55 -0.11 4.23 -5.72
N SER A 56 1.22 4.34 -5.76
CA SER A 56 1.94 5.42 -5.09
C SER A 56 1.56 6.80 -5.65
N LEU A 57 1.36 6.91 -6.95
CA LEU A 57 0.87 8.14 -7.58
C LEU A 57 -0.53 8.50 -7.11
N ILE A 58 -1.44 7.52 -6.96
CA ILE A 58 -2.78 7.77 -6.41
C ILE A 58 -2.66 8.29 -4.96
N PHE A 59 -1.84 7.68 -4.11
CA PHE A 59 -1.57 8.20 -2.77
C PHE A 59 -0.94 9.61 -2.81
N GLY A 60 -0.03 9.87 -3.75
CA GLY A 60 0.55 11.19 -3.98
C GLY A 60 -0.50 12.24 -4.33
N THR A 61 -1.47 11.90 -5.20
CA THR A 61 -2.61 12.79 -5.49
C THR A 61 -3.47 13.04 -4.26
N ALA A 62 -3.65 12.04 -3.38
CA ALA A 62 -4.37 12.21 -2.12
C ALA A 62 -3.64 13.19 -1.18
N VAL A 63 -2.32 13.08 -1.07
CA VAL A 63 -1.49 14.02 -0.29
C VAL A 63 -1.59 15.43 -0.86
N LEU A 64 -1.47 15.60 -2.18
CA LEU A 64 -1.59 16.92 -2.80
C LEU A 64 -2.97 17.54 -2.57
N LYS A 65 -4.05 16.76 -2.74
CA LYS A 65 -5.43 17.22 -2.48
C LYS A 65 -5.67 17.56 -1.02
N GLY A 66 -5.08 16.82 -0.07
CA GLY A 66 -5.31 17.08 1.36
C GLY A 66 -4.82 18.43 1.86
N ARG A 67 -4.06 19.17 1.07
CA ARG A 67 -3.70 20.57 1.37
C ARG A 67 -4.85 21.55 1.13
N SER A 68 -5.77 21.24 0.21
CA SER A 68 -6.84 22.16 -0.23
C SER A 68 -8.26 21.59 -0.07
N ASP A 69 -8.40 20.26 -0.10
CA ASP A 69 -9.68 19.55 -0.13
C ASP A 69 -9.61 18.26 0.72
N ARG A 70 -10.17 18.33 1.93
CA ARG A 70 -10.21 17.23 2.90
C ARG A 70 -11.08 16.04 2.40
N PRO A 71 -12.30 16.25 1.87
CA PRO A 71 -13.05 15.20 1.18
C PRO A 71 -12.28 14.52 0.04
N GLY A 72 -11.55 15.32 -0.76
CA GLY A 72 -10.65 14.82 -1.80
C GLY A 72 -9.56 13.91 -1.24
N TRP A 73 -8.90 14.30 -0.16
CA TRP A 73 -7.89 13.43 0.48
C TRP A 73 -8.47 12.12 1.01
N ILE A 74 -9.63 12.17 1.68
CA ILE A 74 -10.27 10.99 2.27
C ILE A 74 -10.65 9.98 1.17
N SER A 75 -11.29 10.44 0.09
CA SER A 75 -11.74 9.58 -1.01
C SER A 75 -10.58 8.90 -1.73
N PHE A 76 -9.55 9.64 -2.13
CA PHE A 76 -8.39 9.08 -2.83
C PHE A 76 -7.56 8.16 -1.93
N SER A 77 -7.36 8.51 -0.65
CA SER A 77 -6.64 7.66 0.30
C SER A 77 -7.38 6.34 0.56
N TYR A 78 -8.71 6.37 0.62
CA TYR A 78 -9.53 5.18 0.80
C TYR A 78 -9.40 4.24 -0.39
N VAL A 79 -9.62 4.75 -1.61
CA VAL A 79 -9.55 3.96 -2.84
C VAL A 79 -8.15 3.35 -3.02
N ALA A 80 -7.10 4.15 -2.84
CA ALA A 80 -5.72 3.69 -2.95
C ALA A 80 -5.39 2.59 -1.91
N SER A 81 -5.83 2.76 -0.66
CA SER A 81 -5.61 1.76 0.39
C SER A 81 -6.36 0.46 0.12
N LEU A 82 -7.60 0.55 -0.38
CA LEU A 82 -8.40 -0.62 -0.72
C LEU A 82 -7.78 -1.40 -1.88
N LEU A 83 -7.35 -0.71 -2.94
CA LEU A 83 -6.65 -1.32 -4.06
C LEU A 83 -5.34 -1.98 -3.61
N LEU A 84 -4.54 -1.30 -2.80
CA LEU A 84 -3.27 -1.85 -2.31
C LEU A 84 -3.48 -3.11 -1.46
N LEU A 85 -4.49 -3.13 -0.59
CA LEU A 85 -4.85 -4.32 0.19
C LEU A 85 -5.36 -5.47 -0.69
N ALA A 86 -6.14 -5.17 -1.72
CA ALA A 86 -6.62 -6.17 -2.67
C ALA A 86 -5.45 -6.82 -3.43
N PHE A 87 -4.52 -6.01 -3.96
CA PHE A 87 -3.32 -6.52 -4.62
C PHE A 87 -2.43 -7.31 -3.67
N ALA A 88 -2.20 -6.83 -2.44
CA ALA A 88 -1.46 -7.58 -1.43
C ALA A 88 -2.09 -8.95 -1.13
N GLY A 89 -3.42 -9.01 -1.01
CA GLY A 89 -4.15 -10.27 -0.85
C GLY A 89 -4.00 -11.22 -2.03
N CYS A 90 -4.06 -10.70 -3.27
CA CYS A 90 -3.82 -11.49 -4.47
C CYS A 90 -2.38 -12.03 -4.53
N SER A 91 -1.37 -11.21 -4.19
CA SER A 91 0.03 -11.64 -4.16
C SER A 91 0.25 -12.80 -3.17
N ILE A 92 -0.35 -12.71 -1.97
CA ILE A 92 -0.28 -13.79 -0.97
C ILE A 92 -0.88 -15.10 -1.53
N LEU A 93 -2.01 -15.03 -2.24
CA LEU A 93 -2.64 -16.21 -2.82
C LEU A 93 -1.78 -16.84 -3.93
N VAL A 94 -1.18 -16.01 -4.79
CA VAL A 94 -0.32 -16.49 -5.88
C VAL A 94 0.94 -17.16 -5.32
N GLU A 95 1.62 -16.52 -4.37
CA GLU A 95 2.82 -17.10 -3.75
C GLU A 95 2.50 -18.31 -2.89
N GLY A 96 1.37 -18.31 -2.19
CA GLY A 96 0.87 -19.49 -1.48
C GLY A 96 0.58 -20.66 -2.43
N GLY A 97 0.07 -20.39 -3.63
CA GLY A 97 -0.11 -21.39 -4.68
C GLY A 97 1.22 -21.97 -5.16
N ASN A 98 2.20 -21.12 -5.43
CA ASN A 98 3.55 -21.54 -5.83
C ASN A 98 4.22 -22.37 -4.74
N LEU A 99 4.07 -21.98 -3.47
CA LEU A 99 4.56 -22.75 -2.33
C LEU A 99 3.93 -24.14 -2.26
N LEU A 100 2.62 -24.22 -2.45
CA LEU A 100 1.91 -25.50 -2.41
C LEU A 100 2.38 -26.43 -3.52
N THR A 101 2.62 -25.89 -4.73
CA THR A 101 3.23 -26.64 -5.84
C THR A 101 4.62 -27.14 -5.47
N ALA A 102 5.49 -26.30 -4.91
CA ALA A 102 6.84 -26.70 -4.49
C ALA A 102 6.83 -27.82 -3.43
N ILE A 103 5.90 -27.75 -2.46
CA ILE A 103 5.69 -28.83 -1.47
C ILE A 103 5.24 -30.12 -2.16
N MET A 104 4.31 -30.03 -3.12
CA MET A 104 3.81 -31.19 -3.86
C MET A 104 4.86 -31.83 -4.78
N GLU A 105 5.79 -31.03 -5.31
CA GLU A 105 6.91 -31.49 -6.14
C GLU A 105 8.08 -32.05 -5.32
N GLY A 106 8.02 -31.94 -3.98
CA GLY A 106 8.99 -32.54 -3.08
C GLY A 106 10.29 -31.74 -2.94
N GLU A 107 10.26 -30.42 -3.19
CA GLU A 107 11.39 -29.56 -2.90
C GLU A 107 11.64 -29.50 -1.38
N GLU A 108 12.86 -29.84 -0.92
CA GLU A 108 13.19 -29.90 0.51
C GLU A 108 13.46 -28.52 1.15
N GLU A 109 13.68 -27.47 0.34
CA GLU A 109 13.96 -26.11 0.82
C GLU A 109 12.78 -25.15 0.59
N VAL A 110 11.61 -25.52 1.11
CA VAL A 110 10.44 -24.65 1.11
C VAL A 110 10.64 -23.54 2.14
N ASN A 111 11.30 -22.45 1.72
CA ASN A 111 11.52 -21.29 2.56
C ASN A 111 10.21 -20.48 2.68
N LEU A 112 9.42 -20.71 3.74
CA LEU A 112 8.19 -19.96 4.05
C LEU A 112 8.37 -18.43 4.08
N ILE A 113 9.60 -17.95 4.29
CA ILE A 113 9.97 -16.54 4.29
C ILE A 113 9.88 -15.93 2.88
N SER A 114 10.00 -16.72 1.81
CA SER A 114 9.86 -16.25 0.43
C SER A 114 8.45 -15.70 0.15
N ILE A 115 7.43 -16.25 0.83
CA ILE A 115 6.02 -15.81 0.74
C ILE A 115 5.81 -14.40 1.32
N LEU A 116 6.69 -13.98 2.23
CA LEU A 116 6.64 -12.66 2.88
C LEU A 116 7.61 -11.67 2.23
N SER A 117 8.36 -12.10 1.21
CA SER A 117 9.28 -11.25 0.47
C SER A 117 8.65 -10.24 -0.50
N PRO A 118 7.45 -10.47 -1.10
CA PRO A 118 6.97 -9.56 -2.13
C PRO A 118 6.66 -8.19 -1.54
N ALA A 119 7.08 -7.17 -2.28
CA ALA A 119 6.98 -5.78 -1.88
C ALA A 119 5.53 -5.33 -1.62
N PHE A 120 4.55 -6.01 -2.22
CA PHE A 120 3.12 -5.82 -1.98
C PHE A 120 2.67 -6.16 -0.56
N ILE A 121 3.25 -7.19 0.08
CA ILE A 121 2.82 -7.58 1.43
C ILE A 121 3.24 -6.53 2.45
N TRP A 122 4.48 -6.05 2.35
CA TRP A 122 4.97 -4.97 3.20
C TRP A 122 4.23 -3.66 2.96
N ALA A 123 4.00 -3.28 1.70
CA ALA A 123 3.19 -2.10 1.37
C ALA A 123 1.76 -2.23 1.92
N GLY A 124 1.15 -3.41 1.81
CA GLY A 124 -0.15 -3.74 2.39
C GLY A 124 -0.19 -3.57 3.91
N ILE A 125 0.78 -4.14 4.64
CA ILE A 125 0.89 -4.03 6.10
C ILE A 125 0.95 -2.55 6.54
N ILE A 126 1.76 -1.74 5.87
CA ILE A 126 1.90 -0.30 6.18
C ILE A 126 0.62 0.46 5.85
N ALA A 127 -0.19 -0.01 4.89
CA ALA A 127 -1.45 0.61 4.52
C ALA A 127 -2.64 0.26 5.46
N ILE A 128 -2.55 -0.80 6.26
CA ILE A 128 -3.65 -1.22 7.17
C ILE A 128 -4.07 -0.09 8.14
N PRO A 129 -3.16 0.59 8.87
CA PRO A 129 -3.54 1.69 9.76
C PRO A 129 -4.21 2.85 9.02
N LEU A 130 -3.77 3.11 7.78
CA LEU A 130 -4.36 4.14 6.91
C LEU A 130 -5.80 3.78 6.55
N TYR A 131 -6.00 2.54 6.08
CA TYR A 131 -7.31 2.04 5.69
C TYR A 131 -8.31 2.10 6.85
N ILE A 132 -7.92 1.65 8.05
CA ILE A 132 -8.78 1.69 9.23
C ILE A 132 -9.11 3.13 9.63
N GLY A 133 -8.14 4.04 9.56
CA GLY A 133 -8.36 5.45 9.91
C GLY A 133 -9.25 6.18 8.91
N VAL A 134 -9.01 6.00 7.62
CA VAL A 134 -9.76 6.66 6.53
C VAL A 134 -11.16 6.08 6.38
N SER A 135 -11.35 4.77 6.60
CA SER A 135 -12.69 4.14 6.61
C SER A 135 -13.58 4.67 7.75
N LYS A 136 -13.03 4.84 8.96
CA LYS A 136 -13.75 5.48 10.08
C LYS A 136 -14.11 6.93 9.76
N LEU A 137 -13.22 7.66 9.08
CA LEU A 137 -13.47 9.02 8.61
C LEU A 137 -14.60 9.08 7.58
N MET A 138 -14.55 8.22 6.55
CA MET A 138 -15.61 8.07 5.54
C MET A 138 -16.96 7.78 6.19
N TYR A 139 -17.01 6.81 7.11
CA TYR A 139 -18.24 6.43 7.79
C TYR A 139 -18.83 7.59 8.61
N LYS A 140 -17.98 8.34 9.33
CA LYS A 140 -18.42 9.53 10.07
C LYS A 140 -18.91 10.64 9.13
N CYS A 141 -18.21 10.89 8.03
CA CYS A 141 -18.60 11.89 7.03
C CYS A 141 -19.91 11.54 6.30
N SER A 142 -20.20 10.24 6.14
CA SER A 142 -21.46 9.77 5.56
C SER A 142 -22.66 9.91 6.50
N TYR A 143 -22.45 9.86 7.82
CA TYR A 143 -23.53 9.75 8.80
C TYR A 143 -23.75 11.04 9.61
N ARG A 144 -22.70 11.84 9.80
CA ARG A 144 -22.77 13.21 10.31
C ARG A 144 -22.26 14.14 9.23
N SER A 145 -22.96 15.26 9.02
CA SER A 145 -22.55 16.40 8.19
C SER A 145 -21.28 17.11 8.69
N ASP A 146 -20.38 16.42 9.40
CA ASP A 146 -19.18 16.96 10.06
C ASP A 146 -18.00 17.09 9.08
N CYS A 147 -18.19 16.90 7.77
CA CYS A 147 -17.11 17.11 6.79
C CYS A 147 -16.69 18.59 6.67
N CYS A 148 -17.43 19.51 7.28
CA CYS A 148 -17.23 20.96 7.19
C CYS A 148 -16.60 21.61 8.45
N GLU A 149 -16.27 20.85 9.51
CA GLU A 149 -15.59 21.38 10.72
C GLU A 149 -14.23 20.73 11.00
#